data_AF-A0A345DE83-F1
#
_entry.id   AF-A0A345DE83-F1
#
_cell.length_a   1.000
_cell.length_b   1.000
_cell.length_c   1.000
_cell.angle_alpha   90.00
_cell.angle_beta   90.00
_cell.angle_gamma   90.00
#
_symmetry.space_group_name_H-M   'P 1'
#
loop_
_entity.id
_entity.type
_entity.pdbx_description
1 polymer ?
#
loop_
_entity_poly.entity_id
_entity_poly.type
_entity_poly.pdbx_seq_one_letter_code
_entity_poly.pdbx_strand_id
1 'polypeptide(L)'
;MGREVRRVPADWLHPKNERTGNYKPLINNYFYSETAEEWMTEVRENGLQAALDEYGNPPDKNDYMPMWDENEKNHYMMYEDTSEGTPISPAFQTGEELAKWLVDSGAPYLAFQTASYDQWMHVIRGGIVMMTVTIADITSETYSPTENSSQQ
;
A
#
# COMPACT_ATOMS: atom_id res chain seq x y z
N MET A 1 2.08 -4.44 -5.76
CA MET A 1 0.83 -4.24 -5.00
C MET A 1 1.01 -4.86 -3.63
N GLY A 2 1.82 -4.24 -2.77
CA GLY A 2 2.16 -4.71 -1.41
C GLY A 2 1.14 -4.29 -0.34
N ARG A 3 1.36 -4.72 0.90
CA ARG A 3 0.49 -4.48 2.05
C ARG A 3 1.33 -4.03 3.24
N GLU A 4 0.97 -2.88 3.79
CA GLU A 4 1.60 -2.31 4.97
C GLU A 4 0.59 -2.17 6.09
N VAL A 5 0.99 -2.55 7.30
CA VAL A 5 0.22 -2.30 8.51
C VAL A 5 0.73 -1.00 9.13
N ARG A 6 -0.18 -0.04 9.28
CA ARG A 6 0.11 1.22 9.98
C ARG A 6 -0.61 1.23 11.32
N ARG A 7 0.05 1.80 12.33
CA ARG A 7 -0.59 2.09 13.62
C ARG A 7 -1.18 3.50 13.59
N VAL A 8 -2.44 3.61 14.00
CA VAL A 8 -3.24 4.84 13.94
C VAL A 8 -4.04 5.02 15.25
N PRO A 9 -4.49 6.25 15.57
CA PRO A 9 -5.48 6.48 16.61
C PRO A 9 -6.81 5.76 16.32
N ALA A 10 -7.55 5.42 17.38
CA ALA A 10 -8.83 4.74 17.29
C ALA A 10 -9.88 5.48 16.45
N ASP A 11 -9.86 6.81 16.52
CA ASP A 11 -10.77 7.74 15.84
C ASP A 11 -10.20 8.27 14.52
N TRP A 12 -9.09 7.70 14.03
CA TRP A 12 -8.48 8.12 12.78
C TRP A 12 -9.42 7.89 11.59
N LEU A 13 -9.74 8.99 10.90
CA LEU A 13 -10.48 8.98 9.65
C LEU A 13 -9.54 9.40 8.53
N HIS A 14 -9.21 8.46 7.65
CA HIS A 14 -8.32 8.73 6.53
C HIS A 14 -8.95 9.77 5.59
N PRO A 15 -8.22 10.84 5.21
CA PRO A 15 -8.75 11.90 4.36
C PRO A 15 -9.30 11.37 3.04
N LYS A 16 -10.35 12.02 2.55
CA LYS A 16 -10.95 11.72 1.24
C LYS A 16 -10.85 12.92 0.33
N ASN A 17 -10.72 12.67 -0.96
CA ASN A 17 -10.82 13.70 -1.97
C ASN A 17 -12.27 14.21 -2.01
N GLU A 18 -12.48 15.51 -1.80
CA GLU A 18 -13.82 16.11 -1.73
C GLU A 18 -14.63 15.94 -3.02
N ARG A 19 -13.94 15.88 -4.17
CA ARG A 19 -14.58 15.78 -5.50
C ARG A 19 -14.99 14.36 -5.85
N THR A 20 -14.20 13.36 -5.46
CA THR A 20 -14.46 11.96 -5.84
C THR A 20 -15.04 11.11 -4.71
N GLY A 21 -14.88 11.54 -3.45
CA GLY A 21 -15.23 10.75 -2.26
C GLY A 21 -14.29 9.57 -1.99
N ASN A 22 -13.27 9.36 -2.82
CA ASN A 22 -12.28 8.31 -2.64
C ASN A 22 -11.24 8.73 -1.60
N TYR A 23 -10.59 7.75 -0.95
CA TYR A 23 -9.48 8.05 -0.05
C TYR A 23 -8.37 8.81 -0.79
N LYS A 24 -7.86 9.85 -0.14
CA LYS A 24 -6.69 10.57 -0.60
C LYS A 24 -5.46 9.72 -0.28
N PRO A 25 -4.62 9.41 -1.26
CA PRO A 25 -3.30 8.89 -1.01
C PRO A 25 -2.50 9.64 0.05
N LEU A 26 -1.87 8.94 1.00
CA LEU A 26 -0.95 9.54 1.96
C LEU A 26 0.39 8.79 2.03
N ILE A 27 1.46 9.54 1.77
CA ILE A 27 2.85 9.10 1.86
C ILE A 27 3.21 8.86 3.34
N ASN A 28 4.06 7.88 3.61
CA ASN A 28 4.56 7.68 4.97
C ASN A 28 5.45 8.87 5.39
N ASN A 29 5.29 9.37 6.61
CA ASN A 29 5.90 10.62 7.07
C ASN A 29 7.38 10.51 7.43
N TYR A 30 8.00 9.32 7.30
CA TYR A 30 9.40 9.13 7.66
C TYR A 30 10.36 10.09 6.95
N PHE A 31 10.02 10.53 5.73
CA PHE A 31 10.90 11.35 4.89
C PHE A 31 10.44 12.80 4.73
N TYR A 32 9.30 13.22 5.30
CA TYR A 32 8.78 14.57 5.05
C TYR A 32 9.76 15.66 5.45
N SER A 33 10.37 15.56 6.64
CA SER A 33 11.32 16.57 7.12
C SER A 33 12.54 16.67 6.23
N GLU A 34 13.05 15.53 5.76
CA GLU A 34 14.20 15.45 4.86
C GLU A 34 13.85 16.05 3.50
N THR A 35 12.75 15.62 2.88
CA THR A 35 12.28 16.16 1.59
C THR A 35 11.99 17.66 1.66
N ALA A 36 11.40 18.14 2.75
CA ALA A 36 11.13 19.56 2.95
C ALA A 36 12.42 20.36 3.14
N GLU A 37 13.41 19.81 3.84
CA GLU A 37 14.71 20.45 4.04
C GLU A 37 15.54 20.49 2.76
N GLU A 38 15.53 19.42 1.97
CA GLU A 38 16.17 19.35 0.65
C GLU A 38 15.59 20.42 -0.29
N TRP A 39 14.25 20.48 -0.41
CA TRP A 39 13.57 21.48 -1.23
C TRP A 39 13.93 22.91 -0.79
N MET A 40 13.93 23.16 0.52
CA MET A 40 14.31 24.47 1.07
C MET A 40 15.80 24.80 0.90
N THR A 41 16.68 23.79 0.87
CA THR A 41 18.10 23.97 0.58
C THR A 41 18.31 24.40 -0.86
N GLU A 42 17.63 23.74 -1.80
CA GLU A 42 17.69 24.10 -3.22
C GLU A 42 17.22 25.54 -3.46
N VAL A 43 16.13 25.96 -2.80
CA VAL A 43 15.67 27.35 -2.86
C VAL A 43 16.71 28.33 -2.32
N ARG A 44 17.44 27.97 -1.25
CA ARG A 44 18.46 28.84 -0.66
C ARG A 44 19.71 28.96 -1.54
N GLU A 45 20.14 27.86 -2.16
CA GLU A 45 21.40 27.78 -2.90
C GLU A 45 21.23 28.22 -4.36
N ASN A 46 20.15 27.80 -5.01
CA ASN A 46 19.95 27.94 -6.45
C ASN A 46 18.69 28.76 -6.81
N GLY A 47 17.82 29.05 -5.84
CA GLY A 47 16.64 29.89 -6.00
C GLY A 47 15.35 29.11 -6.31
N LEU A 48 14.22 29.81 -6.22
CA LEU A 48 12.88 29.20 -6.35
C LEU A 48 12.67 28.49 -7.69
N GLN A 49 13.13 29.07 -8.80
CA GLN A 49 12.92 28.48 -10.12
C GLN A 49 13.68 27.15 -10.28
N ALA A 50 14.93 27.08 -9.78
CA ALA A 50 15.71 25.85 -9.83
C ALA A 50 15.05 24.73 -9.01
N ALA A 51 14.55 25.05 -7.81
CA ALA A 51 13.81 24.09 -6.99
C ALA A 51 12.53 23.57 -7.67
N LEU A 52 11.79 24.46 -8.35
CA LEU A 52 10.60 24.07 -9.13
C LEU A 52 10.95 23.19 -10.33
N ASP A 53 12.07 23.45 -11.00
CA ASP A 53 12.49 22.69 -12.19
C ASP A 53 13.02 21.29 -11.80
N GLU A 54 13.73 21.17 -10.67
CA GLU A 54 14.34 19.92 -10.20
C GLU A 54 13.34 19.05 -9.40
N TYR A 55 12.65 19.64 -8.42
CA TYR A 55 11.82 18.91 -7.47
C TYR A 55 10.31 19.13 -7.67
N GLY A 56 9.93 20.13 -8.47
CA GLY A 56 8.54 20.55 -8.59
C GLY A 56 8.07 21.35 -7.38
N ASN A 57 6.79 21.20 -7.06
CA ASN A 57 6.16 21.94 -5.96
C ASN A 57 6.78 21.56 -4.60
N PRO A 58 6.79 22.49 -3.62
CA PRO A 58 7.21 22.16 -2.27
C PRO A 58 6.34 21.03 -1.70
N PRO A 59 6.92 20.11 -0.89
CA PRO A 59 6.15 19.03 -0.29
C PRO A 59 5.08 19.59 0.67
N ASP A 60 3.82 19.24 0.43
CA ASP A 60 2.71 19.59 1.32
C ASP A 60 2.61 18.55 2.44
N LYS A 61 2.64 19.01 3.70
CA LYS A 61 2.45 18.16 4.88
C LYS A 61 1.16 17.33 4.83
N ASN A 62 0.12 17.84 4.18
CA ASN A 62 -1.17 17.15 4.04
C ASN A 62 -1.14 15.97 3.06
N ASP A 63 -0.03 15.77 2.33
CA ASP A 63 0.21 14.60 1.48
C ASP A 63 0.88 13.45 2.25
N TYR A 64 1.16 13.64 3.55
CA TYR A 64 1.81 12.66 4.40
C TYR A 64 0.90 12.22 5.56
N MET A 65 1.11 10.99 6.03
CA MET A 65 0.49 10.48 7.25
C MET A 65 0.86 11.36 8.44
N PRO A 66 -0.05 11.68 9.36
CA PRO A 66 0.33 12.39 10.58
C PRO A 66 1.33 11.57 11.42
N MET A 67 2.25 12.25 12.09
CA MET A 67 3.06 11.62 13.13
C MET A 67 2.31 11.70 14.45
N TRP A 68 2.02 10.54 15.02
CA TRP A 68 1.41 10.39 16.34
C TRP A 68 2.42 9.85 17.34
N ASP A 69 2.21 10.17 18.60
CA ASP A 69 2.97 9.57 19.68
C ASP A 69 2.66 8.07 19.80
N GLU A 70 3.59 7.30 20.37
CA GLU A 70 3.43 5.85 20.57
C GLU A 70 2.16 5.47 21.33
N ASN A 71 1.71 6.35 22.24
CA ASN A 71 0.52 6.12 23.06
C ASN A 71 -0.79 6.39 22.31
N GLU A 72 -0.74 7.22 21.27
CA GLU A 72 -1.92 7.58 20.46
C GLU A 72 -2.19 6.52 19.38
N LYS A 73 -1.14 5.92 18.82
CA LYS A 73 -1.25 4.93 17.74
C LYS A 73 -1.55 3.50 18.25
N ASN A 74 -2.73 3.35 18.85
CA ASN A 74 -3.16 2.14 19.55
C ASN A 74 -4.05 1.20 18.72
N HIS A 75 -4.33 1.52 17.46
CA HIS A 75 -5.08 0.67 16.54
C HIS A 75 -4.26 0.29 15.30
N TYR A 76 -4.60 -0.84 14.68
CA TYR A 76 -4.02 -1.38 13.47
C TYR A 76 -4.95 -1.13 12.29
N MET A 77 -4.39 -0.65 11.18
CA MET A 77 -5.09 -0.44 9.93
C MET A 77 -4.22 -0.92 8.77
N MET A 78 -4.83 -1.62 7.82
CA MET A 78 -4.15 -2.16 6.64
C MET A 78 -4.21 -1.16 5.49
N TYR A 79 -3.06 -0.99 4.82
CA TYR A 79 -2.85 -0.07 3.70
C TYR A 79 -2.32 -0.80 2.47
N GLU A 80 -2.53 -0.21 1.29
CA GLU A 80 -1.90 -0.63 0.05
C GLU A 80 -0.60 0.13 -0.24
N ASP A 81 0.44 -0.56 -0.71
CA ASP A 81 1.75 0.06 -0.93
C ASP A 81 1.94 0.64 -2.34
N THR A 82 1.16 0.16 -3.31
CA THR A 82 1.53 0.31 -4.74
C THR A 82 0.63 1.26 -5.52
N SER A 83 -0.42 1.76 -4.90
CA SER A 83 -1.24 2.87 -5.41
C SER A 83 -1.54 3.87 -4.30
N GLU A 84 -0.48 4.23 -3.59
CA GLU A 84 -0.41 5.51 -2.88
C GLU A 84 -1.05 5.53 -1.47
N GLY A 85 -0.97 4.44 -0.70
CA GLY A 85 -1.17 4.54 0.76
C GLY A 85 -2.60 4.88 1.18
N THR A 86 -3.59 4.31 0.47
CA THR A 86 -4.99 4.33 0.91
C THR A 86 -5.28 3.16 1.86
N PRO A 87 -6.19 3.34 2.82
CA PRO A 87 -6.56 2.25 3.71
C PRO A 87 -7.48 1.26 3.01
N ILE A 88 -7.23 -0.03 3.23
CA ILE A 88 -8.09 -1.12 2.76
C ILE A 88 -8.93 -1.75 3.88
N SER A 89 -8.68 -1.35 5.14
CA SER A 89 -9.45 -1.80 6.31
C SER A 89 -9.86 -0.63 7.21
N PRO A 90 -10.86 -0.79 8.08
CA PRO A 90 -11.03 0.03 9.27
C PRO A 90 -9.84 -0.08 10.23
N ALA A 91 -9.83 0.77 11.27
CA ALA A 91 -8.92 0.67 12.39
C ALA A 91 -9.44 -0.36 13.41
N PHE A 92 -8.58 -1.28 13.86
CA PHE A 92 -8.90 -2.32 14.83
C PHE A 92 -7.97 -2.25 16.04
N GLN A 93 -8.48 -2.56 17.23
CA GLN A 93 -7.68 -2.47 18.45
C GLN A 93 -6.58 -3.54 18.48
N THR A 94 -6.85 -4.71 17.88
CA THR A 94 -5.94 -5.85 17.87
C THR A 94 -5.59 -6.30 16.45
N GLY A 95 -4.42 -6.93 16.31
CA GLY A 95 -4.01 -7.52 15.04
C GLY A 95 -4.90 -8.69 14.64
N GLU A 96 -5.41 -9.44 15.61
CA GLU A 96 -6.30 -10.58 15.41
C GLU A 96 -7.65 -10.15 14.79
N GLU A 97 -8.25 -9.06 15.26
CA GLU A 97 -9.47 -8.50 14.68
C GLU A 97 -9.23 -8.05 13.24
N LEU A 98 -8.10 -7.38 12.98
CA LEU A 98 -7.71 -6.97 11.64
C LEU A 98 -7.53 -8.19 10.72
N ALA A 99 -6.78 -9.21 11.14
CA ALA A 99 -6.55 -10.43 10.36
C ALA A 99 -7.86 -11.16 10.05
N LYS A 100 -8.75 -11.27 11.04
CA LYS A 100 -10.07 -11.87 10.84
C LYS A 100 -10.89 -11.09 9.81
N TRP A 101 -10.91 -9.77 9.90
CA TRP A 101 -11.62 -8.92 8.94
C TRP A 101 -11.05 -9.05 7.52
N LEU A 102 -9.72 -9.12 7.37
CA LEU A 102 -9.07 -9.27 6.06
C LEU A 102 -9.40 -10.61 5.38
N VAL A 103 -9.52 -11.69 6.17
CA VAL A 103 -9.99 -12.99 5.67
C VAL A 103 -11.46 -12.91 5.28
N ASP A 104 -12.31 -12.43 6.19
CA ASP A 104 -13.77 -12.42 6.01
C ASP A 104 -14.20 -11.51 4.85
N SER A 105 -13.47 -10.42 4.60
CA SER A 105 -13.73 -9.49 3.49
C SER A 105 -13.15 -9.95 2.15
N GLY A 106 -12.31 -10.99 2.14
CA GLY A 106 -11.57 -11.41 0.95
C GLY A 106 -10.60 -10.34 0.46
N ALA A 107 -10.02 -9.55 1.38
CA ALA A 107 -9.08 -8.50 1.03
C ALA A 107 -7.92 -9.09 0.21
N PRO A 108 -7.59 -8.51 -0.95
CA PRO A 108 -6.47 -9.00 -1.73
C PRO A 108 -5.18 -8.77 -0.94
N TYR A 109 -4.29 -9.75 -0.92
CA TYR A 109 -2.91 -9.63 -0.44
C TYR A 109 -2.00 -9.15 -1.58
N LEU A 110 -2.10 -9.78 -2.74
CA LEU A 110 -1.34 -9.43 -3.94
C LEU A 110 -2.21 -9.66 -5.19
N ALA A 111 -2.37 -8.63 -6.02
CA ALA A 111 -3.27 -8.66 -7.17
C ALA A 111 -4.67 -9.19 -6.77
N PHE A 112 -5.07 -10.36 -7.27
CA PHE A 112 -6.36 -11.01 -6.98
C PHE A 112 -6.26 -12.12 -5.92
N GLN A 113 -5.09 -12.41 -5.38
CA GLN A 113 -4.88 -13.47 -4.39
C GLN A 113 -5.17 -12.95 -2.98
N THR A 114 -5.92 -13.72 -2.20
CA THR A 114 -6.14 -13.51 -0.76
C THR A 114 -5.08 -14.24 0.07
N ALA A 115 -5.06 -14.01 1.37
CA ALA A 115 -4.18 -14.69 2.32
C ALA A 115 -4.98 -15.30 3.48
N SER A 116 -4.44 -16.35 4.09
CA SER A 116 -5.01 -16.97 5.28
C SER A 116 -4.84 -16.07 6.52
N TYR A 117 -5.56 -16.39 7.58
CA TYR A 117 -5.43 -15.70 8.87
C TYR A 117 -3.98 -15.67 9.38
N ASP A 118 -3.29 -16.80 9.34
CA ASP A 118 -1.91 -16.91 9.81
C ASP A 118 -0.94 -16.09 8.95
N GLN A 119 -1.17 -16.05 7.64
CA GLN A 119 -0.41 -15.19 6.74
C GLN A 119 -0.65 -13.71 7.06
N TRP A 120 -1.89 -13.29 7.30
CA TRP A 120 -2.19 -11.92 7.73
C TRP A 120 -1.56 -11.57 9.09
N MET A 121 -1.62 -12.47 10.06
CA MET A 121 -0.96 -12.27 11.35
C MET A 121 0.56 -12.14 11.22
N HIS A 122 1.17 -12.85 10.27
CA HIS A 122 2.58 -12.67 9.96
C HIS A 122 2.87 -11.27 9.44
N VAL A 123 2.07 -10.77 8.48
CA VAL A 123 2.18 -9.39 7.95
C VAL A 123 2.01 -8.35 9.05
N ILE A 124 0.96 -8.48 9.87
CA ILE A 124 0.65 -7.54 10.96
C ILE A 124 1.77 -7.45 12.00
N ARG A 125 2.50 -8.53 12.21
CA ARG A 125 3.65 -8.58 13.12
C ARG A 125 4.96 -8.06 12.49
N GLY A 126 4.89 -7.48 11.29
CA GLY A 126 6.05 -6.95 10.56
C GLY A 126 6.82 -7.99 9.76
N GLY A 127 6.26 -9.19 9.58
CA GLY A 127 6.82 -10.22 8.73
C GLY A 127 6.52 -9.98 7.26
N ILE A 128 7.42 -10.43 6.38
CA ILE A 128 7.18 -10.45 4.92
C ILE A 128 6.68 -11.85 4.57
N VAL A 129 5.45 -11.97 4.07
CA VAL A 129 4.96 -13.27 3.58
C VAL A 129 5.59 -13.53 2.21
N MET A 130 6.55 -14.45 2.17
CA MET A 130 7.07 -15.01 0.93
C MET A 130 6.05 -16.04 0.42
N MET A 131 5.21 -15.63 -0.53
CA MET A 131 4.25 -16.55 -1.16
C MET A 131 5.02 -17.58 -2.00
N THR A 132 4.97 -18.85 -1.61
CA THR A 132 5.39 -19.93 -2.50
C THR A 132 4.37 -20.06 -3.62
N VAL A 133 4.76 -19.73 -4.85
CA VAL A 133 3.95 -20.06 -6.03
C VAL A 133 4.04 -21.57 -6.24
N THR A 134 3.06 -22.32 -5.72
CA THR A 134 2.80 -23.66 -6.21
C THR A 134 2.22 -23.53 -7.61
N ILE A 135 3.02 -23.87 -8.63
CA ILE A 135 2.54 -24.08 -9.99
C ILE A 135 1.74 -25.39 -9.97
N ALA A 136 0.50 -25.32 -9.47
CA ALA A 136 -0.44 -26.41 -9.62
C ALA A 136 -1.18 -26.21 -10.94
N ASP A 137 -1.02 -27.20 -11.82
CA ASP A 137 -1.79 -27.47 -13.04
C ASP A 137 -1.57 -26.54 -14.25
N ILE A 138 -0.33 -26.49 -14.76
CA ILE A 138 -0.15 -26.58 -16.22
C ILE A 138 -0.12 -28.07 -16.54
N THR A 139 -1.29 -28.73 -16.44
CA THR A 139 -1.42 -30.05 -17.07
C THR A 139 -1.31 -29.84 -18.57
N SER A 140 -0.32 -30.50 -19.14
CA SER A 140 -0.05 -30.62 -20.56
C SER A 140 -1.31 -30.96 -21.37
N GLU A 141 -2.00 -29.96 -21.91
CA GLU A 141 -2.75 -30.17 -23.15
C GLU A 141 -1.74 -30.11 -24.29
N THR A 142 -1.35 -31.30 -24.71
CA THR A 142 -0.54 -31.55 -25.90
C THR A 142 -1.12 -30.80 -27.09
N TYR A 143 -0.39 -29.81 -27.58
CA TYR A 143 -0.57 -29.27 -28.92
C TYR A 143 -0.38 -30.41 -29.92
N SER A 144 -1.48 -30.91 -30.48
CA SER A 144 -1.47 -31.82 -31.62
C SER A 144 -1.53 -30.98 -32.90
N PRO A 145 -0.46 -30.87 -33.70
CA PRO A 145 -0.55 -30.22 -34.99
C PRO A 145 -1.38 -31.12 -35.90
N THR A 146 -2.60 -30.71 -36.25
CA THR A 146 -3.34 -31.36 -37.34
C THR A 146 -2.62 -31.06 -38.65
N GLU A 147 -2.06 -32.12 -39.22
CA GLU A 147 -1.55 -32.18 -40.60
C GLU A 147 -2.65 -31.73 -41.55
N ASN A 148 -2.47 -30.56 -42.18
CA ASN A 148 -3.33 -30.16 -43.29
C ASN A 148 -2.87 -30.92 -44.55
N SER A 149 -3.44 -32.11 -44.73
CA SER A 149 -3.28 -32.91 -45.93
C SER A 149 -4.21 -32.40 -47.01
N SER A 150 -3.61 -32.02 -48.14
CA SER A 150 -4.22 -31.67 -49.42
C SER A 150 -5.39 -32.56 -49.84
N GLN A 151 -6.53 -31.97 -50.20
CA GLN A 151 -7.56 -32.36 -51.20
C GLN A 151 -8.55 -31.16 -51.29
N GLN A 152 -8.94 -30.52 -52.40
CA GLN A 152 -8.93 -30.74 -53.85
C GLN A 152 -8.77 -29.38 -54.55
#